data_AF-A0A5K1EST4-F1
#
_entry.id   AF-A0A5K1EST4-F1
#
_cell.length_a   1.000
_cell.length_b   1.000
_cell.length_c   1.000
_cell.angle_alpha   90.00
_cell.angle_beta   90.00
_cell.angle_gamma   90.00
#
_symmetry.space_group_name_H-M   'P 1'
#
loop_
_entity.id
_entity.type
_entity.pdbx_description
1 polymer ?
#
loop_
_entity_poly.entity_id
_entity_poly.type
_entity_poly.pdbx_seq_one_letter_code
_entity_poly.pdbx_strand_id
1 'polypeptide(L)' 'MKIQCDVCESAEATVLCCADEAALCWHCDDKIHAANKLAGKHQRVPLLTPSSHTPKCDICQ' A
#
# COMPACT_ATOMS: atom_id res chain seq x y z
N MET A 1 -7.85 3.86 10.53
CA MET A 1 -7.08 2.69 10.96
C MET A 1 -5.76 2.70 10.21
N LYS A 2 -4.64 2.45 10.88
CA LYS A 2 -3.32 2.34 10.24
C LYS A 2 -2.98 0.86 10.09
N ILE A 3 -2.59 0.43 8.90
CA ILE A 3 -2.20 -0.95 8.61
C ILE A 3 -0.68 -1.04 8.83
N GLN A 4 -0.20 -2.07 9.53
CA GLN A 4 1.25 -2.30 9.69
C GLN A 4 1.81 -3.11 8.52
N CYS A 5 3.11 -2.98 8.27
CA CYS A 5 3.81 -3.77 7.27
C CYS A 5 3.86 -5.24 7.69
N ASP A 6 3.39 -6.15 6.84
CA ASP A 6 3.36 -7.59 7.10
C ASP A 6 4.75 -8.23 7.18
N VAL A 7 5.79 -7.55 6.70
CA VAL A 7 7.16 -8.09 6.62
C VAL A 7 8.01 -7.68 7.81
N CYS A 8 7.95 -6.40 8.22
CA CYS A 8 8.79 -5.90 9.31
C CYS A 8 8.03 -5.64 10.60
N GLU A 9 6.69 -5.63 10.55
CA GLU A 9 5.78 -5.45 11.69
C GLU A 9 6.04 -4.18 12.52
N SER A 10 6.89 -3.28 12.02
CA SER A 10 7.44 -2.14 12.75
C SER A 10 7.05 -0.80 12.12
N ALA A 11 6.86 -0.77 10.81
CA ALA A 11 6.49 0.43 10.06
C ALA A 11 5.04 0.36 9.57
N GLU A 12 4.44 1.53 9.34
CA GLU A 12 3.12 1.64 8.70
C GLU A 12 3.22 1.20 7.23
N ALA A 13 2.25 0.41 6.78
CA ALA A 13 2.13 0.01 5.40
C ALA A 13 1.68 1.19 4.55
N THR A 14 2.38 1.42 3.45
CA THR A 14 2.12 2.51 2.51
C THR A 14 1.56 2.01 1.19
N VAL A 15 1.71 0.71 0.92
CA VAL A 15 1.30 0.06 -0.32
C VAL A 15 0.75 -1.34 -0.04
N LEU A 16 -0.26 -1.76 -0.80
CA LEU A 16 -0.76 -3.12 -0.85
C LEU A 16 -0.31 -3.76 -2.16
N CYS A 17 0.40 -4.88 -2.08
CA CYS A 17 0.67 -5.71 -3.24
C CYS A 17 -0.48 -6.71 -3.42
N CYS A 18 -1.20 -6.63 -4.54
CA CYS A 18 -2.32 -7.54 -4.80
C CYS A 18 -1.88 -8.97 -5.14
N ALA A 19 -0.68 -9.14 -5.71
CA ALA A 19 -0.16 -10.45 -6.09
C ALA A 19 0.32 -11.25 -4.87
N ASP A 20 0.89 -10.56 -3.87
CA ASP A 20 1.40 -11.17 -2.64
C ASP A 20 0.38 -11.09 -1.48
N GLU A 21 -0.77 -10.45 -1.71
CA GLU A 21 -1.81 -10.18 -0.69
C GLU A 21 -1.25 -9.53 0.59
N ALA A 22 -0.24 -8.66 0.43
CA ALA A 22 0.57 -8.13 1.52
C ALA A 22 0.60 -6.59 1.55
N ALA A 23 0.37 -6.03 2.74
CA ALA A 23 0.55 -4.63 3.05
C ALA A 23 2.01 -4.36 3.44
N LEU A 24 2.70 -3.52 2.68
CA LEU A 24 4.14 -3.29 2.80
C LEU A 24 4.42 -1.82 3.12
N CYS A 25 5.42 -1.57 3.97
CA CYS A 25 6.05 -0.26 4.03
C CYS A 25 6.94 -0.05 2.81
N TRP A 26 7.26 1.21 2.51
CA TRP A 26 8.07 1.58 1.34
C TRP A 26 9.39 0.81 1.24
N HIS A 27 10.09 0.58 2.36
CA HIS A 27 11.37 -0.13 2.37
C HIS A 27 11.24 -1.63 2.07
N CYS A 28 10.17 -2.26 2.56
CA CYS A 28 9.90 -3.67 2.28
C CYS A 28 9.40 -3.85 0.84
N ASP A 29 8.57 -2.92 0.35
CA ASP A 29 8.11 -2.88 -1.04
C ASP A 29 9.28 -2.85 -2.02
N ASP A 30 10.22 -1.92 -1.84
CA ASP A 30 11.38 -1.77 -2.71
C ASP A 30 12.22 -3.06 -2.75
N LYS A 31 12.53 -3.64 -1.59
CA LYS A 31 13.30 -4.89 -1.51
C LYS A 31 12.62 -6.06 -2.22
N ILE A 32 11.31 -6.23 -2.03
CA ILE A 32 10.56 -7.35 -2.61
C ILE A 32 10.44 -7.18 -4.13
N HIS A 33 10.06 -5.98 -4.57
CA HIS A 33 9.74 -5.73 -5.98
C HIS A 33 10.98 -5.43 -6.84
N ALA A 34 12.11 -5.03 -6.23
CA ALA A 34 13.39 -4.92 -6.92
C ALA A 34 14.15 -6.25 -7.01
N ALA A 35 13.77 -7.28 -6.24
CA ALA A 35 14.49 -8.56 -6.20
C ALA A 35 14.52 -9.27 -7.57
N ASN A 36 13.47 -9.13 -8.38
CA ASN A 36 13.43 -9.66 -9.74
C ASN A 36 12.41 -8.96 -10.64
N LYS A 37 12.53 -9.15 -11.96
CA LYS A 37 11.67 -8.52 -12.97
C LYS A 37 10.20 -8.96 -12.92
N LEU A 38 9.89 -10.11 -12.33
CA LEU A 38 8.51 -10.59 -12.20
C LEU A 38 7.82 -9.87 -11.04
N ALA A 39 8.50 -9.79 -9.89
CA ALA A 39 8.03 -9.05 -8.71
C ALA A 39 7.76 -7.58 -9.05
N GLY A 40 8.65 -6.93 -9.81
CA GLY A 40 8.44 -5.55 -10.26
C GLY A 40 7.19 -5.30 -11.11
N LYS A 41 6.52 -6.36 -11.61
CA LYS A 41 5.25 -6.26 -12.34
C LYS A 41 4.01 -6.44 -11.46
N HIS A 42 4.18 -6.75 -10.17
CA HIS A 42 3.05 -6.91 -9.27
C HIS A 42 2.25 -5.60 -9.19
N GLN A 43 0.92 -5.72 -9.17
CA GLN A 43 0.04 -4.58 -8.99
C GLN A 43 0.16 -4.08 -7.55
N ARG A 44 0.55 -2.81 -7.42
CA ARG A 44 0.78 -2.12 -6.15
C ARG A 44 -0.21 -0.96 -5.99
N VAL A 45 -0.98 -0.97 -4.91
CA VAL A 45 -2.01 0.03 -4.61
C VAL A 45 -1.57 0.89 -3.42
N PRO A 46 -1.44 2.21 -3.56
CA PRO A 46 -1.11 3.08 -2.43
C PRO A 46 -2.20 3.05 -1.34
N LEU A 47 -1.80 2.84 -0.08
CA LEU A 47 -2.69 2.84 1.08
C LEU A 47 -2.81 4.23 1.70
N LEU A 48 -1.76 5.05 1.59
CA LEU A 48 -1.77 6.44 2.05
C LEU A 48 -2.26 7.35 0.93
N THR A 49 -3.54 7.71 0.96
CA THR A 49 -4.03 8.88 0.23
C THR A 49 -4.12 10.06 1.20
N PRO A 50 -3.28 11.09 1.10
CA PRO A 50 -3.59 12.38 1.70
C PRO A 50 -4.64 13.07 0.82
N SER A 51 -5.86 12.53 0.77
CA SER A 51 -6.98 13.28 0.21
C SER A 51 -7.74 13.95 1.35
N SER A 52 -7.37 15.20 1.60
CA SER A 52 -8.14 16.15 2.41
C SER A 52 -9.52 16.45 1.81
N HIS A 53 -9.88 15.86 0.66
CA HIS A 53 -11.21 15.93 0.09
C HIS A 53 -11.86 14.55 0.13
N THR A 54 -12.68 14.35 1.16
CA THR A 54 -13.81 13.45 1.07
C THR A 54 -14.77 14.03 0.02
N PRO A 55 -15.15 13.29 -1.05
CA PRO A 55 -16.21 13.75 -1.93
C PRO A 55 -17.47 13.92 -1.06
N LYS A 56 -18.04 15.13 -1.04
CA LYS A 56 -19.30 15.38 -0.33
C LYS A 56 -20.35 14.44 -0.92
N CYS A 57 -21.05 13.72 -0.06
CA CYS A 57 -22.14 12.85 -0.47
C CYS A 57 -23.24 13.69 -1.13
N ASP A 58 -23.47 13.52 -2.42
CA ASP A 58 -24.52 14.23 -3.16
C ASP A 58 -25.96 13.87 -2.71
N ILE A 59 -26.11 12.83 -1.88
CA ILE A 59 -27.39 12.35 -1.35
C ILE A 59 -27.75 13.01 0.00
N CYS A 60 -26.76 13.41 0.80
CA CYS A 60 -26.96 13.93 2.15
C CYS A 60 -26.53 15.40 2.29
N GLN A 61 -26.48 16.15 1.18
CA GLN A 61 -26.14 17.58 1.21
C GLN A 61 -27.17 18.40 1.99
#